data_AF-A0A6J8CWA9-F1
#
_entry.id   AF-A0A6J8CWA9-F1
#
_cell.length_a   1.000
_cell.length_b   1.000
_cell.length_c   1.000
_cell.angle_alpha   90.00
_cell.angle_beta   90.00
_cell.angle_gamma   90.00
#
_symmetry.space_group_name_H-M   'P 1'
#
loop_
_entity.id
_entity.type
_entity.pdbx_description
1 polymer ?
#
loop_
_entity_poly.entity_id
_entity_poly.type
_entity_poly.pdbx_seq_one_letter_code
_entity_poly.pdbx_strand_id
1 'polypeptide(L)'
;MRKTTLFEDEFGTHSYFATKSVQESVCDRKTILNDACNEQFFSDVIVYRGGGIRDRGGGACSSPENCTNCADGFYGDSGRCLICPSIANCNHRRCTSPSDNYCEYCQYEIKDKPSWRGYTRHFDGEMKQCKKACSWRSDSIRCFPGECTNETIETCSCTPGFGGSQCDTITEETDIFFAEIKLHNPSKEIVTTPVDPSYTGQQPTRFSNKNDLNTAEIEFHGKFMASGTPPAHDPSGENHFVTDFDYGIVYGEMKLEYIIGKKLSNIDYKFYLW
;
A
#
# COMPACT_ATOMS: atom_id res chain seq x y z
N MET A 1 -41.09 54.82 9.94
CA MET A 1 -42.24 55.52 10.54
C MET A 1 -42.47 54.95 11.93
N ARG A 2 -42.17 55.72 12.98
CA ARG A 2 -42.43 55.35 14.39
C ARG A 2 -43.84 55.82 14.75
N LYS A 3 -44.68 54.93 15.27
CA LYS A 3 -45.89 55.32 16.01
C LYS A 3 -45.47 55.47 17.47
N THR A 4 -45.37 56.72 17.91
CA THR A 4 -45.23 57.09 19.32
C THR A 4 -46.65 57.21 19.88
N THR A 5 -47.01 56.36 20.83
CA THR A 5 -48.20 56.58 21.66
C THR A 5 -47.70 57.11 22.99
N LEU A 6 -47.93 58.40 23.25
CA LEU A 6 -47.70 59.02 24.55
C LEU A 6 -48.89 58.70 25.44
N PHE A 7 -48.62 58.03 26.56
CA PHE A 7 -49.45 58.14 27.76
C PHE A 7 -48.64 58.98 28.74
N GLU A 8 -49.15 60.19 29.02
CA GLU A 8 -48.75 60.97 30.18
C GLU A 8 -49.52 60.42 31.38
N ASP A 9 -48.80 59.93 32.37
CA ASP A 9 -49.21 60.04 33.77
C ASP A 9 -47.93 60.22 34.59
N GLU A 10 -47.94 61.31 35.35
CA GLU A 10 -46.89 61.74 36.27
C GLU A 10 -46.69 60.67 37.35
N PHE A 11 -45.47 60.16 37.53
CA PHE A 11 -44.81 59.80 38.81
C PHE A 11 -43.57 58.95 38.52
N GLY A 12 -42.37 59.53 38.70
CA GLY A 12 -41.11 58.83 38.96
C GLY A 12 -40.54 57.94 37.84
N THR A 13 -39.68 58.51 36.99
CA THR A 13 -38.83 57.73 36.07
C THR A 13 -37.75 56.95 36.82
N HIS A 14 -38.02 55.69 37.16
CA HIS A 14 -36.98 54.65 37.18
C HIS A 14 -37.06 53.89 35.86
N SER A 15 -36.20 54.26 34.91
CA SER A 15 -35.99 53.50 33.68
C SER A 15 -35.26 52.19 34.02
N TYR A 16 -35.99 51.10 34.19
CA TYR A 16 -35.42 49.76 34.12
C TYR A 16 -35.14 49.44 32.65
N PHE A 17 -33.89 49.63 32.24
CA PHE A 17 -33.38 49.01 31.02
C PHE A 17 -33.31 47.51 31.28
N ALA A 18 -34.33 46.76 30.89
CA ALA A 18 -34.21 45.32 30.73
C ALA A 18 -33.32 45.06 29.51
N THR A 19 -32.00 45.06 29.70
CA THR A 19 -31.11 44.39 28.76
C THR A 19 -31.51 42.93 28.74
N LYS A 20 -32.01 42.47 27.60
CA LYS A 20 -32.21 41.04 27.33
C LYS A 20 -30.85 40.36 27.58
N SER A 21 -30.70 39.72 28.73
CA SER A 21 -29.56 38.87 29.05
C SER A 21 -29.53 37.80 27.98
N VAL A 22 -28.67 37.97 26.98
CA VAL A 22 -28.25 36.84 26.15
C VAL A 22 -27.47 35.97 27.12
N GLN A 23 -28.10 34.91 27.59
CA GLN A 23 -27.47 33.94 28.45
C GLN A 23 -26.41 33.25 27.59
N GLU A 24 -25.19 33.79 27.59
CA GLU A 24 -24.06 33.17 26.91
C GLU A 24 -23.79 31.83 27.59
N SER A 25 -23.90 30.74 26.83
CA SER A 25 -23.52 29.42 27.31
C SER A 25 -22.01 29.40 27.57
N VAL A 26 -21.62 28.91 28.74
CA VAL A 26 -20.23 28.80 29.18
C VAL A 26 -19.80 27.34 29.08
N CYS A 27 -18.74 27.07 28.34
CA CYS A 27 -18.15 25.74 28.19
C CYS A 27 -16.67 25.83 28.61
N ASP A 28 -16.16 24.88 29.39
CA ASP A 28 -14.78 24.90 29.90
C ASP A 28 -14.44 26.22 30.63
N ARG A 29 -15.42 26.77 31.38
CA ARG A 29 -15.31 28.09 32.04
C ARG A 29 -15.02 29.28 31.10
N LYS A 30 -15.27 29.10 29.80
CA LYS A 30 -15.09 30.10 28.74
C LYS A 30 -16.43 30.37 28.04
N THR A 31 -16.68 31.61 27.65
CA THR A 31 -17.87 31.99 26.87
C THR A 31 -17.72 31.56 25.40
N ILE A 32 -18.82 31.61 24.64
CA ILE A 32 -18.87 31.29 23.20
C ILE A 32 -17.79 32.05 22.39
N LEU A 33 -17.37 33.25 22.83
CA LEU A 33 -16.32 34.06 22.20
C LEU A 33 -14.89 33.51 22.37
N ASN A 34 -14.65 32.55 23.27
CA ASN A 34 -13.31 32.22 23.77
C ASN A 34 -12.84 30.78 23.44
N ASP A 35 -13.20 30.22 22.30
CA ASP A 35 -12.57 28.99 21.76
C ASP A 35 -12.71 27.70 22.61
N ALA A 36 -13.66 27.61 23.55
CA ALA A 36 -13.84 26.41 24.39
C ALA A 36 -13.97 25.10 23.57
N CYS A 37 -14.81 25.13 22.53
CA CYS A 37 -15.02 24.01 21.62
C CYS A 37 -13.97 23.94 20.48
N ASN A 38 -12.94 24.79 20.53
CA ASN A 38 -11.89 24.94 19.51
C ASN A 38 -10.49 24.60 20.06
N GLU A 39 -10.42 23.77 21.11
CA GLU A 39 -9.16 23.29 21.69
C GLU A 39 -8.24 22.69 20.60
N GLN A 40 -6.94 23.01 20.70
CA GLN A 40 -5.91 22.57 19.76
C GLN A 40 -5.15 21.37 20.33
N PHE A 41 -4.96 20.35 19.50
CA PHE A 41 -4.27 19.10 19.82
C PHE A 41 -2.90 19.07 19.15
N PHE A 42 -1.82 19.09 19.93
CA PHE A 42 -0.46 19.17 19.38
C PHE A 42 0.16 17.80 19.05
N SER A 43 -0.34 16.74 19.66
CA SER A 43 0.19 15.37 19.51
C SER A 43 -0.64 14.49 18.59
N ASP A 44 -1.77 14.99 18.07
CA ASP A 44 -2.72 14.20 17.30
C ASP A 44 -3.54 15.08 16.34
N VAL A 45 -3.86 14.56 15.17
CA VAL A 45 -4.53 15.30 14.10
C VAL A 45 -5.45 14.39 13.27
N ILE A 46 -6.46 15.00 12.66
CA ILE A 46 -7.27 14.38 11.62
C ILE A 46 -6.70 14.77 10.26
N VAL A 47 -6.38 13.77 9.43
CA VAL A 47 -5.88 13.97 8.06
C VAL A 47 -6.96 13.56 7.08
N TYR A 48 -7.51 14.52 6.34
CA TYR A 48 -8.53 14.28 5.33
C TYR A 48 -7.93 13.79 4.00
N ARG A 49 -8.75 13.14 3.18
CA ARG A 49 -8.36 12.59 1.86
C ARG A 49 -7.76 13.65 0.92
N GLY A 50 -8.17 14.91 1.04
CA GLY A 50 -7.61 16.03 0.27
C GLY A 50 -6.28 16.60 0.80
N GLY A 51 -5.65 15.94 1.78
CA GLY A 51 -4.41 16.41 2.43
C GLY A 51 -4.61 17.50 3.49
N GLY A 52 -5.85 17.96 3.69
CA GLY A 52 -6.19 18.88 4.77
C GLY A 52 -5.92 18.25 6.12
N ILE A 53 -5.34 19.03 7.05
CA ILE A 53 -5.07 18.60 8.42
C ILE A 53 -5.96 19.43 9.34
N ARG A 54 -6.53 18.77 10.35
CA ARG A 54 -7.26 19.43 11.42
C ARG A 54 -6.80 18.96 12.78
N ASP A 55 -6.35 19.92 13.55
CA ASP A 55 -5.85 19.78 14.92
C ASP A 55 -6.74 20.51 15.93
N ARG A 56 -7.89 21.05 15.49
CA ARG A 56 -8.83 21.83 16.31
C ARG A 56 -10.25 21.31 16.27
N GLY A 57 -10.86 21.21 17.46
CA GLY A 57 -12.18 20.65 17.69
C GLY A 57 -13.33 21.31 16.94
N GLY A 58 -13.31 22.63 16.70
CA GLY A 58 -14.20 23.29 15.76
C GLY A 58 -15.71 23.18 16.01
N GLY A 59 -16.19 23.43 17.25
CA GLY A 59 -17.62 23.32 17.61
C GLY A 59 -18.27 24.57 18.21
N ALA A 60 -19.50 24.42 18.74
CA ALA A 60 -20.27 25.49 19.35
C ALA A 60 -20.80 25.10 20.74
N CYS A 61 -20.77 26.03 21.69
CA CYS A 61 -21.31 25.82 23.03
C CYS A 61 -22.83 26.01 23.01
N SER A 62 -23.60 24.93 22.98
CA SER A 62 -25.08 24.99 22.89
C SER A 62 -25.76 25.09 24.26
N SER A 63 -25.10 24.64 25.33
CA SER A 63 -25.54 24.78 26.72
C SER A 63 -24.33 24.77 27.65
N PRO A 64 -24.46 25.16 28.93
CA PRO A 64 -23.34 25.10 29.86
C PRO A 64 -22.67 23.72 29.87
N GLU A 65 -21.34 23.72 29.71
CA GLU A 65 -20.52 22.51 29.65
C GLU A 65 -20.99 21.48 28.62
N ASN A 66 -21.45 21.95 27.45
CA ASN A 66 -21.88 21.07 26.36
C ASN A 66 -21.53 21.68 25.00
N CYS A 67 -20.45 21.19 24.40
CA CYS A 67 -20.09 21.47 23.02
C CYS A 67 -20.84 20.55 22.06
N THR A 68 -21.50 21.14 21.06
CA THR A 68 -22.15 20.42 19.96
C THR A 68 -21.60 20.89 18.62
N ASN A 69 -21.97 20.18 17.55
CA ASN A 69 -21.49 20.46 16.18
C ASN A 69 -19.96 20.52 16.10
N CYS A 70 -19.27 19.64 16.83
CA CYS A 70 -17.83 19.49 16.72
C CYS A 70 -17.45 19.14 15.28
N ALA A 71 -16.23 19.52 14.92
CA ALA A 71 -15.65 19.23 13.64
C ALA A 71 -15.62 17.74 13.31
N ASP A 72 -15.58 17.44 12.02
CA ASP A 72 -15.37 16.08 11.53
C ASP A 72 -14.09 15.47 12.13
N GLY A 73 -14.25 14.30 12.78
CA GLY A 73 -13.21 13.60 13.55
C GLY A 73 -13.09 14.00 15.03
N PHE A 74 -14.03 14.81 15.53
CA PHE A 74 -14.13 15.21 16.93
C PHE A 74 -15.54 14.93 17.46
N TYR A 75 -15.65 14.70 18.76
CA TYR A 75 -16.91 14.49 19.46
C TYR A 75 -17.05 15.45 20.65
N GLY A 76 -18.28 15.76 21.01
CA GLY A 76 -18.58 16.58 22.19
C GLY A 76 -18.40 15.76 23.46
N ASP A 77 -17.52 16.21 24.35
CA ASP A 77 -17.42 15.68 25.71
C ASP A 77 -17.42 16.85 26.68
N SER A 78 -18.55 16.99 27.37
CA SER A 78 -18.77 18.11 28.29
C SER A 78 -18.53 19.45 27.56
N GLY A 79 -17.87 20.42 28.20
CA GLY A 79 -17.57 21.73 27.61
C GLY A 79 -16.49 21.74 26.53
N ARG A 80 -16.16 20.62 25.89
CA ARG A 80 -15.05 20.52 24.92
C ARG A 80 -15.41 19.65 23.72
N CYS A 81 -14.73 19.91 22.59
CA CYS A 81 -14.71 19.01 21.45
C CYS A 81 -13.39 18.23 21.47
N LEU A 82 -13.46 16.95 21.81
CA LEU A 82 -12.29 16.07 21.90
C LEU A 82 -12.08 15.32 20.59
N ILE A 83 -10.82 15.08 20.24
CA ILE A 83 -10.48 14.27 19.07
C ILE A 83 -10.93 12.82 19.29
N CYS A 84 -11.56 12.20 18.30
CA CYS A 84 -11.96 10.79 18.39
C CYS A 84 -10.78 9.90 18.77
N PRO A 85 -10.93 8.77 19.49
CA PRO A 85 -9.78 7.93 19.84
C PRO A 85 -9.03 7.37 18.62
N SER A 86 -7.70 7.30 18.72
CA SER A 86 -6.83 6.88 17.63
C SER A 86 -7.07 5.43 17.20
N ILE A 87 -7.07 5.19 15.89
CA ILE A 87 -7.07 3.85 15.30
C ILE A 87 -5.74 3.65 14.58
N ALA A 88 -5.08 2.51 14.81
CA ALA A 88 -3.79 2.22 14.21
C ALA A 88 -3.85 2.24 12.66
N ASN A 89 -2.90 2.93 12.04
CA ASN A 89 -2.83 3.18 10.59
C ASN A 89 -4.06 3.89 9.99
N CYS A 90 -4.81 4.64 10.80
CA CYS A 90 -5.95 5.44 10.35
C CYS A 90 -5.59 6.93 10.29
N ASN A 91 -5.90 7.59 9.16
CA ASN A 91 -5.68 9.03 8.97
C ASN A 91 -6.91 9.85 9.33
N HIS A 92 -8.09 9.35 8.96
CA HIS A 92 -9.37 9.98 9.25
C HIS A 92 -10.24 9.03 10.04
N ARG A 93 -10.49 9.41 11.28
CA ARG A 93 -11.34 8.69 12.23
C ARG A 93 -12.57 9.54 12.53
N ARG A 94 -13.71 8.90 12.74
CA ARG A 94 -14.99 9.54 13.07
C ARG A 94 -15.62 8.83 14.26
N CYS A 95 -16.38 9.58 15.05
CA CYS A 95 -17.05 9.09 16.25
C CYS A 95 -18.11 10.09 16.71
N THR A 96 -19.07 9.62 17.50
CA THR A 96 -19.97 10.44 18.30
C THR A 96 -19.70 10.30 19.80
N SER A 97 -18.92 9.30 20.20
CA SER A 97 -18.47 9.04 21.56
C SER A 97 -17.09 8.36 21.53
N PRO A 98 -16.39 8.22 22.68
CA PRO A 98 -15.10 7.53 22.69
C PRO A 98 -15.18 6.05 22.25
N SER A 99 -16.34 5.40 22.37
CA SER A 99 -16.48 3.96 22.15
C SER A 99 -16.91 3.56 20.74
N ASP A 100 -17.47 4.49 19.97
CA ASP A 100 -18.06 4.24 18.64
C ASP A 100 -17.16 4.72 17.48
N ASN A 101 -15.89 4.96 17.77
CA ASN A 101 -14.96 5.44 16.75
C ASN A 101 -14.73 4.38 15.66
N TYR A 102 -14.66 4.84 14.42
CA TYR A 102 -14.33 4.00 13.26
C TYR A 102 -13.38 4.75 12.34
N CYS A 103 -12.68 4.00 11.47
CA CYS A 103 -11.81 4.59 10.48
C CYS A 103 -12.58 4.88 9.18
N GLU A 104 -12.66 6.15 8.80
CA GLU A 104 -13.18 6.58 7.51
C GLU A 104 -12.15 6.34 6.41
N TYR A 105 -10.87 6.61 6.69
CA TYR A 105 -9.79 6.56 5.71
C TYR A 105 -8.46 6.17 6.34
N CYS A 106 -7.83 5.14 5.78
CA CYS A 106 -6.57 4.57 6.26
C CYS A 106 -5.33 5.29 5.68
N GLN A 107 -4.18 5.04 6.28
CA GLN A 107 -2.90 5.53 5.77
C GLN A 107 -2.56 4.97 4.39
N TYR A 108 -1.85 5.77 3.59
CA TYR A 108 -1.34 5.40 2.26
C TYR A 108 -2.42 4.99 1.24
N GLU A 109 -3.63 5.55 1.32
CA GLU A 109 -4.64 5.44 0.27
C GLU A 109 -4.49 6.61 -0.72
N ILE A 110 -4.12 6.31 -1.97
CA ILE A 110 -4.11 7.35 -3.02
C ILE A 110 -5.53 7.61 -3.50
N LYS A 111 -6.32 6.55 -3.61
CA LYS A 111 -7.67 6.56 -4.14
C LYS A 111 -8.54 5.55 -3.41
N ASP A 112 -9.82 5.89 -3.25
CA ASP A 112 -10.85 5.01 -2.69
C ASP A 112 -11.22 3.89 -3.68
N LYS A 113 -10.24 3.07 -4.05
CA LYS A 113 -10.38 1.95 -4.99
C LYS A 113 -9.54 0.75 -4.50
N PRO A 114 -9.98 -0.50 -4.74
CA PRO A 114 -9.13 -1.67 -4.55
C PRO A 114 -7.80 -1.52 -5.26
N SER A 115 -6.71 -2.06 -4.69
CA SER A 115 -5.33 -2.01 -5.21
C SER A 115 -4.62 -0.66 -5.09
N TRP A 116 -5.31 0.40 -4.67
CA TRP A 116 -4.81 1.79 -4.59
C TRP A 116 -4.52 2.27 -3.16
N ARG A 117 -4.48 1.33 -2.22
CA ARG A 117 -4.33 1.60 -0.79
C ARG A 117 -3.23 0.76 -0.21
N GLY A 118 -2.37 1.33 0.63
CA GLY A 118 -1.42 0.59 1.45
C GLY A 118 -2.07 -0.09 2.66
N TYR A 119 -3.15 0.52 3.17
CA TYR A 119 -4.02 -0.06 4.18
C TYR A 119 -5.47 0.08 3.73
N THR A 120 -6.25 -0.97 3.94
CA THR A 120 -7.69 -0.97 3.65
C THR A 120 -8.47 -1.11 4.93
N ARG A 121 -9.68 -0.55 4.93
CA ARG A 121 -10.61 -0.70 6.05
C ARG A 121 -11.01 -2.16 6.13
N HIS A 122 -10.79 -2.77 7.29
CA HIS A 122 -11.25 -4.13 7.52
C HIS A 122 -12.67 -4.10 8.05
N PHE A 123 -13.56 -4.83 7.39
CA PHE A 123 -14.95 -4.97 7.81
C PHE A 123 -15.05 -6.04 8.91
N ASP A 124 -14.61 -5.70 10.12
CA ASP A 124 -14.81 -6.50 11.34
C ASP A 124 -16.16 -6.23 12.05
N GLY A 125 -17.07 -5.53 11.37
CA GLY A 125 -18.38 -5.12 11.90
C GLY A 125 -18.41 -3.69 12.45
N GLU A 126 -17.27 -3.18 12.94
CA GLU A 126 -17.15 -1.82 13.52
C GLU A 126 -16.17 -0.91 12.76
N MET A 127 -15.46 -1.42 11.75
CA MET A 127 -14.46 -0.69 10.94
C MET A 127 -13.36 -0.05 11.80
N LYS A 128 -12.98 -0.73 12.88
CA LYS A 128 -11.99 -0.27 13.87
C LYS A 128 -10.56 -0.64 13.52
N GLN A 129 -10.33 -1.19 12.33
CA GLN A 129 -9.02 -1.69 11.93
C GLN A 129 -8.69 -1.32 10.48
N CYS A 130 -7.50 -0.79 10.31
CA CYS A 130 -6.84 -0.68 9.01
C CYS A 130 -5.86 -1.84 8.88
N LYS A 131 -6.16 -2.80 8.00
CA LYS A 131 -5.24 -3.90 7.71
C LYS A 131 -4.38 -3.56 6.50
N LYS A 132 -3.16 -4.11 6.46
CA LYS A 132 -2.28 -3.98 5.31
C LYS A 132 -3.00 -4.51 4.08
N ALA A 133 -3.07 -3.65 3.07
CA ALA A 133 -3.69 -3.99 1.80
C ALA A 133 -2.65 -4.57 0.84
N CYS A 134 -3.12 -5.36 -0.10
CA CYS A 134 -2.35 -5.73 -1.28
C CYS A 134 -2.38 -4.55 -2.23
N SER A 135 -1.26 -3.85 -2.23
CA SER A 135 -1.15 -2.54 -2.81
C SER A 135 -0.11 -2.62 -3.92
N TRP A 136 -0.41 -2.06 -5.08
CA TRP A 136 0.57 -1.90 -6.16
C TRP A 136 1.46 -0.69 -5.86
N ARG A 137 2.02 -0.68 -4.66
CA ARG A 137 2.97 0.31 -4.17
C ARG A 137 4.38 -0.10 -4.60
N SER A 138 5.24 0.85 -4.98
CA SER A 138 6.63 0.60 -5.36
C SER A 138 7.44 0.09 -4.19
N ASP A 139 7.04 0.44 -2.97
CA ASP A 139 7.62 -0.09 -1.73
C ASP A 139 6.90 -1.34 -1.21
N SER A 140 5.94 -1.91 -1.97
CA SER A 140 5.19 -3.11 -1.60
C SER A 140 5.39 -4.21 -2.61
N ILE A 141 6.20 -5.19 -2.25
CA ILE A 141 6.42 -6.43 -3.02
C ILE A 141 5.30 -7.46 -2.80
N ARG A 142 4.15 -7.04 -2.26
CA ARG A 142 3.16 -7.98 -1.71
C ARG A 142 2.17 -8.46 -2.76
N CYS A 143 2.07 -9.79 -2.87
CA CYS A 143 1.16 -10.47 -3.79
C CYS A 143 1.31 -9.99 -5.23
N PHE A 144 2.52 -9.71 -5.68
CA PHE A 144 2.85 -9.19 -7.00
C PHE A 144 3.62 -10.26 -7.79
N PRO A 145 3.24 -10.63 -9.04
CA PRO A 145 2.27 -9.97 -9.94
C PRO A 145 0.80 -10.38 -9.77
N GLY A 146 0.44 -11.01 -8.67
CA GLY A 146 -0.93 -11.42 -8.37
C GLY A 146 -1.87 -10.33 -7.83
N GLU A 147 -2.99 -10.80 -7.28
CA GLU A 147 -3.98 -9.99 -6.58
C GLU A 147 -4.26 -10.56 -5.19
N CYS A 148 -5.07 -9.85 -4.39
CA CYS A 148 -5.55 -10.37 -3.12
C CYS A 148 -7.05 -10.43 -3.08
N THR A 149 -7.54 -11.55 -2.55
CA THR A 149 -8.95 -11.69 -2.21
C THR A 149 -9.27 -10.70 -1.09
N ASN A 150 -10.29 -9.86 -1.29
CA ASN A 150 -10.74 -8.84 -0.32
C ASN A 150 -9.68 -7.78 0.05
N GLU A 151 -8.71 -7.52 -0.84
CA GLU A 151 -7.62 -6.54 -0.65
C GLU A 151 -6.65 -6.84 0.51
N THR A 152 -6.76 -7.95 1.24
CA THR A 152 -5.88 -8.25 2.38
C THR A 152 -4.77 -9.23 2.02
N ILE A 153 -3.61 -9.07 2.65
CA ILE A 153 -2.39 -9.88 2.42
C ILE A 153 -2.51 -11.35 2.84
N GLU A 154 -3.64 -11.77 3.41
CA GLU A 154 -3.82 -13.09 4.01
C GLU A 154 -3.94 -14.19 2.94
N THR A 155 -4.36 -13.85 1.71
CA THR A 155 -4.43 -14.80 0.57
C THR A 155 -4.12 -14.11 -0.75
N CYS A 156 -2.89 -14.27 -1.25
CA CYS A 156 -2.53 -13.85 -2.61
C CYS A 156 -3.07 -14.87 -3.63
N SER A 157 -3.60 -14.38 -4.74
CA SER A 157 -3.88 -15.14 -5.95
C SER A 157 -2.89 -14.72 -7.03
N CYS A 158 -1.92 -15.58 -7.33
CA CYS A 158 -0.85 -15.25 -8.26
C CYS A 158 -1.30 -15.36 -9.71
N THR A 159 -0.78 -14.47 -10.55
CA THR A 159 -0.88 -14.60 -12.01
C THR A 159 -0.32 -15.95 -12.45
N PRO A 160 -0.89 -16.59 -13.48
CA PRO A 160 -0.33 -17.85 -13.98
C PRO A 160 1.15 -17.69 -14.35
N GLY A 161 1.93 -18.72 -14.05
CA GLY A 161 3.39 -18.68 -14.12
C GLY A 161 4.09 -18.13 -12.88
N PHE A 162 3.36 -17.62 -11.89
CA PHE A 162 3.91 -17.13 -10.62
C PHE A 162 3.35 -17.87 -9.40
N GLY A 163 4.14 -17.94 -8.35
CA GLY A 163 3.82 -18.55 -7.07
C GLY A 163 4.67 -17.97 -5.94
N GLY A 164 4.70 -18.68 -4.80
CA GLY A 164 5.25 -18.15 -3.55
C GLY A 164 4.20 -17.39 -2.74
N SER A 165 4.52 -17.11 -1.47
CA SER A 165 3.56 -16.47 -0.56
C SER A 165 3.20 -15.05 -0.95
N GLN A 166 3.96 -14.42 -1.85
CA GLN A 166 3.76 -13.06 -2.34
C GLN A 166 3.78 -12.98 -3.88
N CYS A 167 3.65 -14.11 -4.58
CA CYS A 167 3.72 -14.19 -6.05
C CYS A 167 5.08 -13.82 -6.65
N ASP A 168 6.13 -13.84 -5.83
CA ASP A 168 7.49 -13.41 -6.13
C ASP A 168 8.36 -14.47 -6.82
N THR A 169 7.81 -15.65 -7.12
CA THR A 169 8.55 -16.76 -7.73
C THR A 169 7.93 -17.15 -9.06
N ILE A 170 8.72 -17.25 -10.13
CA ILE A 170 8.27 -17.86 -11.39
C ILE A 170 8.19 -19.38 -11.17
N THR A 171 7.01 -19.96 -11.37
CA THR A 171 6.75 -21.40 -11.19
C THR A 171 6.68 -22.18 -12.51
N GLU A 172 6.64 -21.47 -13.63
CA GLU A 172 6.65 -22.07 -14.96
C GLU A 172 8.06 -22.16 -15.52
N GLU A 173 8.33 -23.21 -16.29
CA GLU A 173 9.61 -23.36 -16.97
C GLU A 173 9.79 -22.25 -18.01
N THR A 174 11.00 -21.69 -18.05
CA THR A 174 11.38 -20.67 -19.03
C THR A 174 11.75 -21.35 -20.35
N ASP A 175 11.29 -20.79 -21.48
CA ASP A 175 11.67 -21.28 -22.80
C ASP A 175 13.15 -20.94 -23.08
N ILE A 176 14.00 -21.96 -23.22
CA ILE A 176 15.37 -21.78 -23.70
C ILE A 176 15.36 -21.86 -25.22
N PHE A 177 15.71 -20.74 -25.88
CA PHE A 177 15.75 -20.65 -27.34
C PHE A 177 17.17 -20.48 -27.88
N PHE A 178 18.16 -20.34 -27.01
CA PHE A 178 19.58 -20.35 -27.35
C PHE A 178 20.34 -21.11 -26.27
N ALA A 179 21.18 -22.07 -26.65
CA ALA A 179 22.14 -22.70 -25.76
C ALA A 179 23.39 -23.14 -26.54
N GLU A 180 24.58 -22.69 -26.11
CA GLU A 180 25.88 -23.05 -26.66
C GLU A 180 26.83 -23.46 -25.53
N ILE A 181 27.63 -24.49 -25.78
CA ILE A 181 28.74 -24.92 -24.93
C ILE A 181 30.02 -24.80 -25.73
N LYS A 182 31.01 -24.11 -25.18
CA LYS A 182 32.36 -23.95 -25.71
C LYS A 182 33.32 -24.71 -24.81
N LEU A 183 33.99 -25.72 -25.36
CA LEU A 183 35.06 -26.44 -24.69
C LEU A 183 36.40 -25.87 -25.14
N HIS A 184 37.22 -25.49 -24.17
CA HIS A 184 38.55 -24.91 -24.40
C HIS A 184 39.64 -25.90 -24.01
N ASN A 185 40.75 -25.87 -24.76
CA ASN A 185 42.02 -26.46 -24.33
C ASN A 185 42.99 -25.40 -23.79
N PRO A 186 44.13 -25.78 -23.16
CA PRO A 186 45.15 -24.83 -22.69
C PRO A 186 45.70 -23.88 -23.78
N SER A 187 45.58 -24.27 -25.04
CA SER A 187 45.98 -23.49 -26.21
C SER A 187 44.89 -22.54 -26.72
N LYS A 188 43.73 -22.45 -26.04
CA LYS A 188 42.53 -21.69 -26.42
C LYS A 188 41.89 -22.09 -27.75
N GLU A 189 42.15 -23.30 -28.24
CA GLU A 189 41.33 -23.89 -29.30
C GLU A 189 39.94 -24.22 -28.74
N ILE A 190 38.91 -23.94 -29.54
CA ILE A 190 37.51 -24.00 -29.12
C ILE A 190 36.79 -25.10 -29.89
N VAL A 191 36.08 -25.97 -29.16
CA VAL A 191 35.08 -26.89 -29.72
C VAL A 191 33.71 -26.43 -29.25
N THR A 192 32.81 -26.10 -30.18
CA THR A 192 31.45 -25.64 -29.86
C THR A 192 30.41 -26.72 -30.12
N THR A 193 29.37 -26.73 -29.28
CA THR A 193 28.17 -27.56 -29.45
C THR A 193 26.95 -26.83 -28.90
N PRO A 194 25.77 -26.91 -29.54
CA PRO A 194 25.48 -27.56 -30.81
C PRO A 194 25.92 -26.74 -32.03
N VAL A 195 25.66 -27.24 -33.25
CA VAL A 195 25.92 -26.49 -34.52
C VAL A 195 25.01 -25.29 -34.66
N ASP A 196 23.76 -25.47 -34.28
CA ASP A 196 22.76 -24.44 -34.25
C ASP A 196 22.30 -24.27 -32.80
N PRO A 197 22.89 -23.29 -32.08
CA PRO A 197 22.49 -22.95 -30.72
C PRO A 197 21.01 -22.59 -30.58
N SER A 198 20.34 -22.20 -31.68
CA SER A 198 18.93 -21.78 -31.68
C SER A 198 17.97 -22.93 -31.99
N TYR A 199 18.47 -24.13 -32.26
CA TYR A 199 17.63 -25.29 -32.54
C TYR A 199 16.99 -25.83 -31.25
N THR A 200 15.66 -25.89 -31.22
CA THR A 200 14.87 -26.27 -30.03
C THR A 200 14.61 -27.77 -29.90
N GLY A 201 15.06 -28.59 -30.86
CA GLY A 201 14.99 -30.05 -30.78
C GLY A 201 16.14 -30.65 -29.98
N GLN A 202 16.11 -31.98 -29.79
CA GLN A 202 17.20 -32.69 -29.12
C GLN A 202 18.52 -32.48 -29.89
N GLN A 203 19.52 -31.93 -29.20
CA GLN A 203 20.81 -31.63 -29.80
C GLN A 203 21.65 -32.90 -29.97
N PRO A 204 22.31 -33.09 -31.12
CA PRO A 204 23.11 -34.29 -31.38
C PRO A 204 24.40 -34.30 -30.55
N THR A 205 24.82 -35.47 -30.06
CA THR A 205 26.11 -35.65 -29.40
C THR A 205 27.27 -35.27 -30.34
N ARG A 206 28.14 -34.36 -29.87
CA ARG A 206 29.36 -33.96 -30.58
C ARG A 206 30.56 -34.75 -30.04
N PHE A 207 31.29 -35.40 -30.94
CA PHE A 207 32.52 -36.10 -30.62
C PHE A 207 33.73 -35.24 -31.01
N SER A 208 34.77 -35.22 -30.17
CA SER A 208 36.05 -34.56 -30.44
C SER A 208 37.19 -35.54 -30.19
N ASN A 209 38.23 -35.46 -31.02
CA ASN A 209 39.49 -36.17 -30.82
C ASN A 209 40.49 -35.38 -29.96
N LYS A 210 40.09 -34.21 -29.45
CA LYS A 210 40.86 -33.40 -28.50
C LYS A 210 40.73 -34.01 -27.11
N ASN A 211 41.87 -34.39 -26.52
CA ASN A 211 41.95 -35.03 -25.21
C ASN A 211 42.42 -34.08 -24.10
N ASP A 212 42.68 -32.82 -24.44
CA ASP A 212 43.21 -31.76 -23.58
C ASP A 212 42.17 -30.68 -23.25
N LEU A 213 40.88 -30.92 -23.53
CA LEU A 213 39.78 -30.03 -23.16
C LEU A 213 39.63 -30.01 -21.63
N ASN A 214 39.80 -28.84 -21.01
CA ASN A 214 39.83 -28.70 -19.55
C ASN A 214 38.91 -27.62 -18.99
N THR A 215 38.29 -26.81 -19.86
CA THR A 215 37.36 -25.75 -19.46
C THR A 215 36.10 -25.83 -20.31
N ALA A 216 34.94 -25.74 -19.67
CA ALA A 216 33.66 -25.61 -20.34
C ALA A 216 33.06 -24.24 -20.02
N GLU A 217 32.68 -23.51 -21.06
CA GLU A 217 31.91 -22.27 -20.98
C GLU A 217 30.54 -22.54 -21.58
N ILE A 218 29.49 -22.05 -20.92
CA ILE A 218 28.12 -22.27 -21.34
C ILE A 218 27.44 -20.92 -21.47
N GLU A 219 26.76 -20.71 -22.59
CA GLU A 219 25.93 -19.54 -22.86
C GLU A 219 24.50 -20.01 -23.17
N PHE A 220 23.50 -19.41 -22.54
CA PHE A 220 22.10 -19.70 -22.84
C PHE A 220 21.27 -18.43 -22.78
N HIS A 221 20.27 -18.33 -23.66
CA HIS A 221 19.27 -17.26 -23.61
C HIS A 221 17.91 -17.89 -23.36
N GLY A 222 17.29 -17.49 -22.24
CA GLY A 222 15.94 -17.89 -21.87
C GLY A 222 14.95 -16.75 -22.08
N LYS A 223 13.71 -17.08 -22.41
CA LYS A 223 12.58 -16.15 -22.46
C LYS A 223 11.45 -16.69 -21.61
N PHE A 224 11.03 -15.90 -20.63
CA PHE A 224 9.79 -16.15 -19.90
C PHE A 224 8.74 -15.15 -20.39
N MET A 225 7.57 -15.63 -20.79
CA MET A 225 6.44 -14.78 -21.16
C MET A 225 5.32 -14.97 -20.15
N ALA A 226 5.15 -13.98 -19.27
CA ALA A 226 4.00 -13.95 -18.38
C ALA A 226 2.70 -13.89 -19.20
N SER A 227 1.73 -14.74 -18.87
CA SER A 227 0.43 -14.78 -19.54
C SER A 227 -0.54 -13.70 -19.06
N GLY A 228 -0.24 -13.06 -17.92
CA GLY A 228 -0.99 -11.92 -17.40
C GLY A 228 -0.27 -10.59 -17.65
N THR A 229 -1.05 -9.56 -17.95
CA THR A 229 -0.55 -8.18 -17.90
C THR A 229 -0.78 -7.63 -16.49
N PRO A 230 0.22 -6.95 -15.89
CA PRO A 230 -0.02 -6.17 -14.70
C PRO A 230 -1.19 -5.20 -14.94
N PRO A 231 -1.93 -4.80 -13.89
CA PRO A 231 -2.98 -3.81 -14.03
C PRO A 231 -2.45 -2.58 -14.76
N ALA A 232 -3.21 -2.10 -15.74
CA ALA A 232 -2.81 -0.93 -16.52
C ALA A 232 -2.52 0.25 -15.57
N HIS A 233 -1.43 0.97 -15.85
CA HIS A 233 -1.14 2.24 -15.19
C HIS A 233 -2.36 3.15 -15.30
N ASP A 234 -2.62 3.93 -14.26
CA ASP A 234 -3.74 4.87 -14.30
C ASP A 234 -3.56 5.88 -15.42
N PRO A 235 -4.51 5.99 -16.35
CA PRO A 235 -4.48 7.02 -17.38
C PRO A 235 -4.50 8.44 -16.82
N SER A 236 -4.86 8.65 -15.55
CA SER A 236 -4.78 9.97 -14.91
C SER A 236 -3.36 10.42 -14.59
N GLY A 237 -2.38 9.50 -14.55
CA GLY A 237 -0.98 9.81 -14.21
C GLY A 237 -0.76 10.24 -12.76
N GLU A 238 -1.80 10.26 -11.91
CA GLU A 238 -1.67 10.60 -10.51
C GLU A 238 -1.16 9.38 -9.73
N ASN A 239 0.18 9.25 -9.69
CA ASN A 239 0.92 8.48 -8.70
C ASN A 239 0.48 7.02 -8.54
N HIS A 240 0.39 6.25 -9.63
CA HIS A 240 0.55 4.81 -9.45
C HIS A 240 1.97 4.58 -8.97
N PHE A 241 2.11 3.95 -7.81
CA PHE A 241 3.42 3.81 -7.19
C PHE A 241 4.30 2.82 -7.97
N VAL A 242 3.74 1.78 -8.61
CA VAL A 242 4.50 0.92 -9.53
C VAL A 242 4.34 1.43 -10.96
N THR A 243 5.48 1.88 -11.51
CA THR A 243 5.61 2.45 -12.85
C THR A 243 6.33 1.53 -13.82
N ASP A 244 6.99 0.48 -13.30
CA ASP A 244 7.72 -0.50 -14.10
C ASP A 244 7.79 -1.85 -13.36
N PHE A 245 7.93 -2.93 -14.11
CA PHE A 245 8.01 -4.29 -13.58
C PHE A 245 9.14 -5.06 -14.24
N ASP A 246 10.17 -5.34 -13.45
CA ASP A 246 11.28 -6.18 -13.88
C ASP A 246 11.09 -7.60 -13.35
N TYR A 247 11.22 -8.58 -14.26
CA TYR A 247 11.32 -9.98 -13.90
C TYR A 247 12.65 -10.49 -14.45
N GLY A 248 13.35 -11.28 -13.64
CA GLY A 248 14.66 -11.81 -14.00
C GLY A 248 14.81 -13.25 -13.58
N ILE A 249 15.63 -13.98 -14.32
CA ILE A 249 16.08 -15.31 -13.91
C ILE A 249 17.01 -15.10 -12.71
N VAL A 250 16.54 -15.45 -11.52
CA VAL A 250 17.35 -15.43 -10.29
C VAL A 250 18.24 -16.68 -10.20
N TYR A 251 17.85 -17.78 -10.86
CA TYR A 251 18.57 -19.05 -10.85
C TYR A 251 18.26 -19.94 -12.08
N GLY A 252 19.23 -20.78 -12.49
CA GLY A 252 19.05 -21.82 -13.50
C GLY A 252 20.05 -22.98 -13.32
N GLU A 253 19.69 -24.19 -13.74
CA GLU A 253 20.53 -25.40 -13.68
C GLU A 253 20.86 -25.90 -15.10
N MET A 254 22.12 -26.27 -15.34
CA MET A 254 22.56 -26.92 -16.57
C MET A 254 23.41 -28.14 -16.24
N LYS A 255 23.08 -29.29 -16.85
CA LYS A 255 23.81 -30.55 -16.68
C LYS A 255 24.65 -30.84 -17.92
N LEU A 256 25.95 -31.00 -17.72
CA LEU A 256 26.90 -31.41 -18.74
C LEU A 256 27.32 -32.85 -18.50
N GLU A 257 27.21 -33.69 -19.51
CA GLU A 257 27.77 -35.04 -19.50
C GLU A 257 29.01 -35.08 -20.41
N TYR A 258 30.18 -35.35 -19.82
CA TYR A 258 31.44 -35.46 -20.55
C TYR A 258 31.97 -36.89 -20.50
N ILE A 259 32.10 -37.51 -21.67
CA ILE A 259 32.49 -38.92 -21.81
C ILE A 259 33.86 -38.99 -22.49
N ILE A 260 34.89 -39.39 -21.74
CA ILE A 260 36.21 -39.74 -22.30
C ILE A 260 36.26 -41.24 -22.52
N GLY A 261 36.68 -41.66 -23.73
CA GLY A 261 36.85 -43.07 -24.10
C GLY A 261 37.61 -43.88 -23.03
N LYS A 262 36.86 -44.74 -22.32
CA LYS A 262 37.23 -45.72 -21.28
C LYS A 262 37.24 -45.30 -19.79
N LYS A 263 36.82 -44.12 -19.38
CA LYS A 263 36.54 -43.85 -17.95
C LYS A 263 35.40 -42.86 -17.76
N LEU A 264 34.32 -43.31 -17.13
CA LEU A 264 33.28 -42.43 -16.58
C LEU A 264 33.90 -41.68 -15.41
N SER A 265 34.09 -40.38 -15.57
CA SER A 265 34.31 -39.46 -14.45
C SER A 265 33.04 -38.63 -14.30
N ASN A 266 32.17 -39.02 -13.38
CA ASN A 266 31.08 -38.15 -12.94
C ASN A 266 31.71 -37.01 -12.15
N ILE A 267 31.55 -35.78 -12.62
CA ILE A 267 31.86 -34.60 -11.83
C ILE A 267 30.51 -34.05 -11.37
N ASP A 268 30.11 -34.43 -10.15
CA ASP A 268 28.94 -33.90 -9.48
C ASP A 268 29.35 -32.65 -8.69
N TYR A 269 28.88 -31.48 -9.12
CA TYR A 269 28.84 -30.30 -8.26
C TYR A 269 27.46 -30.21 -7.63
N LYS A 270 27.42 -30.33 -6.29
CA LYS A 270 26.21 -30.12 -5.49
C LYS A 270 26.23 -28.73 -4.88
N PHE A 271 25.22 -27.94 -5.16
CA PHE A 271 24.88 -26.79 -4.33
C PHE A 271 23.36 -26.75 -4.10
N TYR A 272 22.98 -26.25 -2.92
CA TYR A 272 21.65 -26.32 -2.34
C TYR A 272 20.88 -25.00 -2.61
N LEU A 273 19.57 -25.07 -2.88
CA LEU A 273 18.73 -23.88 -3.19
C LEU A 273 17.38 -23.88 -2.46
N TRP A 274 16.91 -22.66 -2.18
CA TRP A 274 15.64 -22.23 -1.59
C TRP A 274 14.95 -21.25 -2.53
#